data_AF-A0A949FJ32-F1
#
_entry.id   AF-A0A949FJ32-F1
#
_cell.length_a   1.000
_cell.length_b   1.000
_cell.length_c   1.000
_cell.angle_alpha   90.00
_cell.angle_beta   90.00
_cell.angle_gamma   90.00
#
_symmetry.space_group_name_H-M   'P 1'
#
loop_
_entity.id
_entity.type
_entity.pdbx_description
1 polymer ?
#
loop_
_entity_poly.entity_id
_entity_poly.type
_entity_poly.pdbx_seq_one_letter_code
_entity_poly.pdbx_strand_id
1 'polypeptide(L)' 'MTIVKTGLEVLVARNFSPIRHKRVGLVTHAAAVDSQLRSATDLFAQGPIHLTTIFGPEHGLYSQ' A
#
# COMPACT_ATOMS: atom_id res chain seq x y z
N MET A 1 -9.08 -24.37 7.29
CA MET A 1 -9.39 -22.94 7.00
C MET A 1 -8.34 -22.44 6.03
N THR A 2 -8.75 -21.79 4.93
CA THR A 2 -7.80 -21.20 3.98
C THR A 2 -7.55 -19.76 4.38
N ILE A 3 -6.28 -19.37 4.54
CA ILE A 3 -5.92 -17.97 4.85
C ILE A 3 -5.99 -17.18 3.55
N VAL A 4 -6.82 -16.14 3.52
CA VAL A 4 -6.94 -15.24 2.37
C VAL A 4 -5.78 -14.24 2.39
N LYS A 5 -5.16 -14.00 1.23
CA LYS A 5 -4.20 -12.91 1.03
C LYS A 5 -4.90 -11.71 0.42
N THR A 6 -4.71 -10.54 0.99
CA THR A 6 -5.25 -9.30 0.43
C THR A 6 -4.53 -8.92 -0.86
N GLY A 7 -5.12 -8.01 -1.65
CA GLY A 7 -4.45 -7.44 -2.83
C GLY A 7 -3.12 -6.76 -2.50
N LEU A 8 -3.03 -6.11 -1.33
CA LEU A 8 -1.80 -5.50 -0.82
C LEU A 8 -0.70 -6.54 -0.61
N GLU A 9 -1.01 -7.64 0.07
CA GLU A 9 -0.04 -8.72 0.31
C GLU A 9 0.40 -9.42 -0.96
N VAL A 10 -0.52 -9.63 -1.91
CA VAL A 10 -0.18 -10.19 -3.22
C VAL A 10 0.75 -9.25 -4.00
N LEU A 11 0.52 -7.94 -3.95
CA LEU A 11 1.37 -6.94 -4.61
C LEU A 11 2.77 -6.89 -3.99
N VAL A 12 2.86 -6.87 -2.66
CA VAL A 12 4.12 -6.90 -1.91
C VAL A 12 4.88 -8.21 -2.19
N ALA A 13 4.21 -9.35 -2.16
CA ALA A 13 4.82 -10.65 -2.44
C ALA A 13 5.36 -10.75 -3.88
N ARG A 14 4.73 -10.06 -4.84
CA ARG A 14 5.22 -9.92 -6.22
C ARG A 14 6.26 -8.83 -6.37
N ASN A 15 6.76 -8.28 -5.26
CA ASN A 15 7.74 -7.21 -5.21
C ASN A 15 7.32 -6.03 -6.12
N PHE A 16 6.04 -5.66 -6.08
CA PHE A 16 5.43 -4.58 -6.87
C PHE A 16 5.59 -4.70 -8.41
N SER A 17 5.97 -5.88 -8.93
CA SER A 17 6.28 -6.12 -10.35
C SER A 17 5.30 -5.48 -11.34
N PRO A 18 3.96 -5.59 -11.19
CA PRO A 18 3.01 -5.04 -12.16
C PRO A 18 3.05 -3.52 -12.33
N ILE A 19 3.56 -2.79 -11.33
CA ILE A 19 3.60 -1.32 -11.31
C ILE A 19 5.02 -0.76 -11.23
N ARG A 20 6.04 -1.60 -11.39
CA ARG A 20 7.44 -1.15 -11.47
C ARG A 20 7.62 -0.15 -12.60
N HIS A 21 8.48 0.84 -12.36
CA HIS A 21 8.82 1.92 -13.28
C HIS A 21 7.68 2.89 -13.65
N LYS A 22 6.48 2.73 -13.06
CA LYS A 22 5.39 3.69 -13.20
C LYS A 22 5.47 4.75 -12.10
N ARG A 23 4.98 5.94 -12.39
CA ARG A 23 4.64 6.95 -11.37
C ARG A 23 3.36 6.49 -10.68
N VAL A 24 3.43 6.24 -9.38
CA VAL A 24 2.33 5.65 -8.60
C VAL A 24 1.78 6.71 -7.65
N GLY A 25 0.48 6.97 -7.74
CA GLY A 25 -0.28 7.64 -6.68
C GLY A 25 -0.98 6.60 -5.82
N LEU A 26 -0.86 6.70 -4.50
CA LEU A 26 -1.50 5.79 -3.55
C LEU A 26 -2.72 6.46 -2.93
N VAL A 27 -3.92 5.90 -3.15
CA VAL A 27 -5.13 6.27 -2.43
C VAL A 27 -5.30 5.31 -1.26
N THR A 28 -5.32 5.80 -0.02
CA THR A 28 -5.28 4.92 1.16
C THR A 28 -5.84 5.56 2.43
N HIS A 29 -6.00 4.77 3.49
CA HIS A 29 -6.52 5.15 4.81
C HIS A 29 -5.89 4.28 5.92
N ALA A 30 -6.12 4.60 7.19
CA ALA A 30 -5.46 3.96 8.33
C ALA A 30 -5.67 2.44 8.44
N ALA A 31 -6.79 1.90 7.97
CA ALA A 31 -7.06 0.45 8.02
C ALA A 31 -6.42 -0.35 6.87
N ALA A 32 -5.79 0.33 5.89
CA ALA A 32 -5.05 -0.33 4.83
C ALA A 32 -3.69 -0.82 5.33
N VAL A 33 -3.70 -1.97 6.01
CA VAL A 33 -2.53 -2.64 6.56
C VAL A 33 -2.42 -4.08 6.05
N ASP A 34 -1.23 -4.66 6.12
CA ASP A 34 -1.05 -6.10 5.88
C ASP A 34 -1.32 -6.94 7.15
N SER A 35 -1.16 -8.27 7.06
CA SER A 35 -1.36 -9.18 8.19
C SER A 35 -0.37 -8.97 9.36
N GLN A 36 0.69 -8.18 9.16
CA GLN A 36 1.65 -7.79 10.20
C GLN A 36 1.39 -6.37 10.72
N LEU A 37 0.24 -5.77 10.38
CA LEU A 37 -0.14 -4.41 10.74
C LEU A 37 0.84 -3.35 10.20
N ARG A 38 1.55 -3.65 9.10
CA ARG A 38 2.35 -2.65 8.39
C ARG A 38 1.45 -1.85 7.47
N SER A 39 1.55 -0.53 7.52
CA SER A 39 0.71 0.35 6.70
C SER A 39 1.05 0.19 5.21
N ALA A 40 0.03 0.30 4.36
CA ALA A 40 0.23 0.37 2.91
C ALA A 40 1.16 1.53 2.53
N THR A 41 1.12 2.65 3.24
CA THR A 41 2.03 3.77 3.02
C THR A 41 3.49 3.40 3.25
N ASP A 42 3.80 2.70 4.35
CA ASP A 42 5.18 2.28 4.64
C ASP A 42 5.66 1.24 3.63
N LEU A 43 4.79 0.27 3.31
CA LEU A 43 5.11 -0.78 2.34
C LEU A 43 5.39 -0.20 0.95
N PHE A 44 4.61 0.80 0.51
CA PHE A 44 4.81 1.46 -0.78
C PHE A 44 6.04 2.39 -0.76
N ALA A 45 6.28 3.09 0.35
CA ALA A 45 7.44 3.98 0.49
C ALA A 45 8.78 3.22 0.49
N GLN A 46 8.79 2.00 1.05
CA GLN A 46 9.97 1.12 1.06
C GLN A 46 10.06 0.22 -0.18
N GLY A 47 9.00 0.18 -0.99
CA GLY A 47 8.93 -0.66 -2.19
C GLY A 47 9.77 -0.12 -3.35
N PRO A 48 10.18 -0.98 -4.31
CA PRO A 48 10.94 -0.58 -5.49
C PRO A 48 10.04 0.04 -6.58
N ILE A 49 9.34 1.11 -6.23
CA ILE A 49 8.42 1.86 -7.09
C ILE A 49 8.67 3.36 -6.99
N HIS A 50 8.15 4.12 -7.96
CA HIS A 50 8.19 5.58 -7.91
C HIS A 50 6.86 6.10 -7.34
N LEU A 51 6.75 6.12 -6.01
CA LEU A 51 5.61 6.69 -5.30
C LEU A 51 5.69 8.22 -5.35
N THR A 52 4.71 8.87 -6.00
CA THR A 52 4.74 10.32 -6.23
C THR A 52 3.78 11.10 -5.36
N THR A 53 2.69 10.48 -4.92
CA THR A 53 1.61 11.17 -4.21
C THR A 53 0.83 10.19 -3.36
N ILE A 54 0.36 10.64 -2.20
CA ILE A 54 -0.58 9.91 -1.36
C ILE A 54 -1.86 10.74 -1.24
N PHE A 55 -3.00 10.10 -1.47
CA PHE A 55 -4.34 10.68 -1.33
C PHE A 55 -5.02 10.03 -0.11
N GLY A 56 -5.36 10.84 0.88
CA GLY A 56 -6.16 10.43 2.04
C GLY A 56 -7.65 10.69 1.83
N PRO A 57 -8.53 10.02 2.60
CA PRO A 57 -9.94 10.38 2.72
C PRO A 57 -10.12 11.75 3.39
N GLU A 58 -11.37 12.19 3.55
CA GLU A 58 -11.73 13.51 4.13
C GLU A 58 -11.11 13.79 5.51
N HIS A 59 -10.86 12.75 6.30
CA HIS A 59 -10.21 12.83 7.62
C HIS A 59 -8.67 12.80 7.54
N GLY A 60 -8.09 12.85 6.36
CA GLY A 60 -6.65 12.74 6.16
C GLY A 60 -6.10 11.32 6.32
N LEU A 61 -4.79 11.17 6.12
CA LEU A 61 -4.11 9.87 6.12
C LEU A 61 -4.03 9.23 7.52
N TYR A 62 -3.95 10.07 8.56
CA TYR A 62 -3.79 9.65 9.95
C TYR A 62 -4.99 9.99 10.84
N SER A 63 -6.12 10.41 10.26
CA SER A 63 -7.31 10.84 11.03
C SER A 63 -7.02 11.95 12.05
N GLN A 64 -6.25 12.97 11.64
CA GLN A 64 -5.97 14.19 12.42
C GLN A 64 -6.95 15.30 12.05
#